data_AF-A0A3N5VKP2-F1
#
_entry.id   AF-A0A3N5VKP2-F1
#
_cell.length_a   1.000
_cell.length_b   1.000
_cell.length_c   1.000
_cell.angle_alpha   90.00
_cell.angle_beta   90.00
_cell.angle_gamma   90.00
#
_symmetry.space_group_name_H-M   'P 1'
#
loop_
_entity.id
_entity.type
_entity.pdbx_description
1 polymer ?
#
loop_
_entity_poly.entity_id
_entity_poly.type
_entity_poly.pdbx_seq_one_letter_code
_entity_poly.pdbx_strand_id
1 'polypeptide(L)'
;MTITIRSESGMEKEHHVPRDRHLNVHTGDFVEAGDALTDGPLVPHDILRIKGEESLQRYLIGEIQNVYRSQNVNINDKHVEIIISQMMRKVEIDTVGDSSFLPGEVADKFVFRKENDRLANSIKIADVGDATEAQEGQVLDKKDLARVNEKVETLGGTPAKGRKPKPATAKTLLLGITKASLWSDSFIAAASFQETTKVLTEAALAGKIDSLHGLKENVILGHLIPAGTAFKPHLEMRVKHLVEAPLPKELAGVREEKEAEAKAESRVKEVLGIE
;
A
#
# COMPACT_ATOMS: atom_id res chain seq x y z
N MET A 1 -27.84 -22.61 -19.84
CA MET A 1 -28.92 -22.46 -18.84
C MET A 1 -28.59 -21.21 -18.06
N THR A 2 -29.57 -20.42 -17.64
CA THR A 2 -29.31 -19.18 -16.88
C THR A 2 -29.83 -19.36 -15.47
N ILE A 3 -28.99 -19.08 -14.48
CA ILE A 3 -29.37 -19.02 -13.07
C ILE A 3 -29.48 -17.54 -12.70
N THR A 4 -30.66 -17.12 -12.26
CA THR A 4 -30.87 -15.76 -11.77
C THR A 4 -30.84 -15.78 -10.25
N ILE A 5 -29.87 -15.09 -9.66
CA ILE A 5 -29.77 -14.93 -8.21
C ILE A 5 -30.34 -13.56 -7.86
N ARG A 6 -31.32 -13.55 -6.96
CA ARG A 6 -31.96 -12.33 -6.46
C ARG A 6 -31.58 -12.09 -5.00
N SER A 7 -31.03 -10.91 -4.73
CA SER A 7 -30.77 -10.44 -3.36
C SER A 7 -32.04 -9.87 -2.73
N GLU A 8 -32.12 -9.90 -1.39
CA GLU A 8 -33.16 -9.19 -0.62
C GLU A 8 -33.21 -7.69 -0.91
N SER A 9 -32.08 -7.11 -1.32
CA SER A 9 -31.97 -5.70 -1.76
C SER A 9 -32.55 -5.42 -3.14
N GLY A 10 -33.09 -6.44 -3.84
CA GLY A 10 -33.67 -6.31 -5.18
C GLY A 10 -32.65 -6.37 -6.32
N MET A 11 -31.37 -6.57 -6.04
CA MET A 11 -30.36 -6.84 -7.08
C MET A 11 -30.57 -8.22 -7.68
N GLU A 12 -30.73 -8.29 -9.00
CA GLU A 12 -30.77 -9.54 -9.76
C GLU A 12 -29.48 -9.68 -10.56
N LYS A 13 -28.87 -10.86 -10.49
CA LYS A 13 -27.65 -11.18 -11.25
C LYS A 13 -27.83 -12.49 -11.99
N GLU A 14 -27.66 -12.43 -13.30
CA GLU A 14 -27.76 -13.59 -14.19
C GLU A 14 -26.39 -14.24 -14.37
N HIS A 15 -26.36 -15.56 -14.21
CA HIS A 15 -25.19 -16.41 -14.41
C HIS A 15 -25.48 -17.43 -15.49
N HIS A 16 -24.71 -17.37 -16.59
CA HIS A 16 -24.82 -18.34 -17.67
C HIS A 16 -24.01 -19.59 -17.33
N VAL A 17 -24.71 -20.73 -17.25
CA VAL A 17 -24.14 -22.06 -16.98
C VAL A 17 -24.28 -22.95 -18.23
N PRO A 18 -23.18 -23.56 -18.71
CA PRO A 18 -23.23 -24.57 -19.76
C PRO A 18 -24.17 -25.73 -19.41
N ARG A 19 -24.92 -26.26 -20.39
CA ARG A 19 -25.96 -27.29 -20.14
C ARG A 19 -25.40 -28.67 -19.78
N ASP A 20 -24.11 -28.89 -20.02
CA ASP A 20 -23.34 -30.10 -19.75
C ASP A 20 -22.88 -30.23 -18.29
N ARG A 21 -22.99 -29.17 -17.49
CA ARG A 21 -22.53 -29.19 -16.10
C ARG A 21 -23.64 -29.46 -15.10
N HIS A 22 -23.33 -30.27 -14.10
CA HIS A 22 -24.18 -30.50 -12.94
C HIS A 22 -24.23 -29.26 -12.04
N LEU A 23 -25.42 -28.97 -11.53
CA LEU A 23 -25.67 -27.88 -10.60
C LEU A 23 -25.57 -28.40 -9.17
N ASN A 24 -24.95 -27.62 -8.30
CA ASN A 24 -24.89 -27.93 -6.87
C ASN A 24 -26.06 -27.35 -6.09
N VAL A 25 -26.84 -26.45 -6.71
CA VAL A 25 -27.88 -25.65 -6.08
C VAL A 25 -29.24 -25.93 -6.69
N HIS A 26 -30.28 -25.91 -5.86
CA HIS A 26 -31.67 -26.08 -6.26
C HIS A 26 -32.42 -24.75 -6.26
N THR A 27 -33.57 -24.71 -6.94
CA THR A 27 -34.44 -23.53 -6.94
C THR A 27 -34.98 -23.28 -5.53
N GLY A 28 -34.70 -22.10 -4.97
CA GLY A 28 -35.11 -21.71 -3.63
C GLY A 28 -34.01 -21.84 -2.57
N ASP A 29 -32.84 -22.38 -2.91
CA ASP A 29 -31.70 -22.42 -2.00
C ASP A 29 -31.13 -21.01 -1.77
N PHE A 30 -30.73 -20.74 -0.52
CA PHE A 30 -29.98 -19.54 -0.17
C PHE A 30 -28.50 -19.77 -0.45
N VAL A 31 -27.92 -18.90 -1.29
CA VAL A 31 -26.51 -18.96 -1.67
C VAL A 31 -25.81 -17.67 -1.29
N GLU A 32 -24.59 -17.77 -0.77
CA GLU A 32 -23.77 -16.59 -0.48
C GLU A 32 -22.94 -16.19 -1.70
N ALA A 33 -22.47 -14.95 -1.70
CA ALA A 33 -21.63 -14.44 -2.77
C ALA A 33 -20.32 -15.25 -2.87
N GLY A 34 -20.18 -15.96 -3.99
CA GLY A 34 -18.98 -16.73 -4.32
C GLY A 34 -19.07 -18.23 -4.03
N ASP A 35 -20.26 -18.73 -3.72
CA ASP A 35 -20.51 -20.17 -3.64
C ASP A 35 -20.56 -20.83 -5.03
N ALA A 36 -20.15 -22.09 -5.07
CA ALA A 36 -20.02 -22.85 -6.30
C ALA A 36 -21.40 -23.30 -6.79
N LEU A 37 -21.95 -22.61 -7.79
CA LEU A 37 -23.25 -22.95 -8.39
C LEU A 37 -23.20 -24.24 -9.24
N THR A 38 -22.02 -24.55 -9.80
CA THR A 38 -21.79 -25.69 -10.68
C THR A 38 -20.61 -26.51 -10.19
N ASP A 39 -20.56 -27.78 -10.57
CA ASP A 39 -19.37 -28.60 -10.39
C ASP A 39 -18.20 -28.13 -11.28
N GLY A 40 -16.98 -28.42 -10.83
CA GLY A 40 -15.73 -28.10 -11.51
C GLY A 40 -14.86 -27.03 -10.84
N PRO A 41 -13.70 -26.74 -11.44
CA PRO A 41 -12.73 -25.82 -10.86
C PRO A 41 -13.26 -24.39 -10.83
N LEU A 42 -13.02 -23.71 -9.71
CA LEU A 42 -13.34 -22.29 -9.55
C LEU A 42 -12.34 -21.43 -10.32
N VAL A 43 -12.85 -20.34 -10.91
CA VAL A 43 -12.02 -19.37 -11.64
C VAL A 43 -11.35 -18.42 -10.63
N PRO A 44 -10.01 -18.37 -10.55
CA PRO A 44 -9.29 -17.54 -9.57
C PRO A 44 -9.65 -16.05 -9.60
N HIS A 45 -9.89 -15.50 -10.81
CA HIS A 45 -10.28 -14.10 -10.97
C HIS A 45 -11.65 -13.78 -10.35
N ASP A 46 -12.59 -14.72 -10.39
CA ASP A 46 -13.91 -14.54 -9.78
C ASP A 46 -13.83 -14.64 -8.26
N ILE A 47 -13.01 -15.56 -7.74
CA ILE A 47 -12.75 -15.66 -6.29
C ILE A 47 -12.19 -14.35 -5.75
N LEU A 48 -11.19 -13.77 -6.43
CA LEU A 48 -10.58 -12.51 -6.01
C LEU A 48 -11.61 -11.36 -5.98
N ARG A 49 -12.45 -11.27 -7.00
CA ARG A 49 -13.45 -10.20 -7.13
C ARG A 49 -14.58 -10.33 -6.11
N ILE A 50 -14.93 -11.55 -5.69
CA ILE A 50 -16.10 -11.80 -4.84
C ILE A 50 -15.70 -12.02 -3.38
N LYS A 51 -14.78 -12.96 -3.12
CA LYS A 51 -14.39 -13.42 -1.78
C LYS A 51 -13.08 -12.79 -1.27
N GLY A 52 -12.40 -11.98 -2.10
CA GLY A 52 -11.19 -11.24 -1.74
C GLY A 52 -9.88 -12.05 -1.81
N GLU A 53 -8.80 -11.41 -1.40
CA GLU A 53 -7.43 -11.93 -1.53
C GLU A 53 -7.16 -13.16 -0.65
N GLU A 54 -7.64 -13.14 0.60
CA GLU A 54 -7.40 -14.22 1.57
C GLU A 54 -8.04 -15.54 1.10
N SER A 55 -9.28 -15.45 0.61
CA SER A 55 -10.00 -16.60 0.06
C SER A 55 -9.32 -17.15 -1.18
N LEU A 56 -8.81 -16.28 -2.06
CA LEU A 56 -8.04 -16.70 -3.23
C LEU A 56 -6.72 -17.38 -2.83
N GLN A 57 -5.99 -16.83 -1.86
CA GLN A 57 -4.74 -17.44 -1.37
C GLN A 57 -4.99 -18.84 -0.83
N ARG A 58 -5.99 -19.01 0.03
CA ARG A 58 -6.35 -20.33 0.58
C ARG A 58 -6.70 -21.33 -0.52
N TYR A 59 -7.48 -20.90 -1.51
CA TYR A 59 -7.83 -21.73 -2.65
C TYR A 59 -6.58 -22.18 -3.43
N LEU A 60 -5.72 -21.24 -3.83
CA LEU A 60 -4.52 -21.55 -4.61
C LEU A 60 -3.52 -22.42 -3.84
N ILE A 61 -3.32 -22.16 -2.54
CA ILE A 61 -2.46 -23.00 -1.69
C ILE A 61 -3.01 -24.42 -1.64
N GLY A 62 -4.32 -24.59 -1.42
CA GLY A 62 -4.98 -25.88 -1.39
C GLY A 62 -4.79 -26.67 -2.69
N GLU A 63 -5.10 -26.06 -3.82
CA GLU A 63 -4.97 -26.71 -5.14
C GLU A 63 -3.54 -27.11 -5.46
N ILE A 64 -2.57 -26.20 -5.23
CA ILE A 64 -1.16 -26.48 -5.48
C ILE A 64 -0.66 -27.60 -4.55
N GLN A 65 -0.98 -27.52 -3.26
CA GLN A 65 -0.58 -28.54 -2.28
C GLN A 65 -1.20 -29.90 -2.57
N ASN A 66 -2.45 -29.97 -3.03
CA ASN A 66 -3.09 -31.23 -3.39
C ASN A 66 -2.32 -31.95 -4.51
N VAL A 67 -1.83 -31.20 -5.51
CA VAL A 67 -1.00 -31.78 -6.57
C VAL A 67 0.34 -32.27 -6.02
N TYR A 68 1.04 -31.49 -5.19
CA TYR A 68 2.32 -31.92 -4.61
C TYR A 68 2.18 -33.13 -3.67
N ARG A 69 1.12 -33.14 -2.85
CA ARG A 69 0.78 -34.28 -1.98
C ARG A 69 0.46 -35.53 -2.79
N SER A 70 -0.22 -35.41 -3.93
CA SER A 70 -0.51 -36.55 -4.82
C SER A 70 0.75 -37.17 -5.42
N GLN A 71 1.80 -36.38 -5.60
CA GLN A 71 3.14 -36.83 -6.02
C GLN A 71 4.04 -37.20 -4.83
N ASN A 72 3.49 -37.21 -3.61
CA ASN A 72 4.20 -37.54 -2.38
C ASN A 72 5.40 -36.60 -2.07
N VAL A 73 5.34 -35.36 -2.57
CA VAL A 73 6.33 -34.30 -2.33
C VAL A 73 5.81 -33.36 -1.25
N ASN A 74 6.62 -33.14 -0.21
CA ASN A 74 6.25 -32.25 0.89
C ASN A 74 6.87 -30.86 0.70
N ILE A 75 6.05 -29.82 0.61
CA ILE A 75 6.46 -28.42 0.48
C ILE A 75 5.73 -27.61 1.55
N ASN A 76 6.45 -26.71 2.22
CA ASN A 76 5.84 -25.83 3.21
C ASN A 76 4.98 -24.74 2.53
N ASP A 77 3.78 -24.50 3.07
CA ASP A 77 2.82 -23.50 2.56
C ASP A 77 3.44 -22.11 2.39
N LYS A 78 4.37 -21.72 3.27
CA LYS A 78 5.07 -20.43 3.21
C LYS A 78 5.72 -20.15 1.85
N HIS A 79 6.24 -21.18 1.18
CA HIS A 79 6.85 -21.01 -0.13
C HIS A 79 5.81 -20.63 -1.19
N VAL A 80 4.67 -21.31 -1.16
CA VAL A 80 3.56 -21.08 -2.10
C VAL A 80 2.90 -19.72 -1.81
N GLU A 81 2.73 -19.37 -0.54
CA GLU A 81 2.21 -18.06 -0.10
C GLU A 81 3.04 -16.90 -0.66
N ILE A 82 4.38 -16.98 -0.56
CA ILE A 82 5.26 -15.93 -1.08
C ILE A 82 5.09 -15.77 -2.59
N ILE A 83 4.95 -16.88 -3.34
CA ILE A 83 4.74 -16.84 -4.79
C ILE A 83 3.38 -16.21 -5.12
N ILE A 84 2.30 -16.62 -4.45
CA ILE A 84 0.95 -16.06 -4.67
C ILE A 84 0.92 -14.57 -4.29
N SER A 85 1.65 -14.17 -3.24
CA SER A 85 1.81 -12.76 -2.87
C SER A 85 2.45 -11.93 -3.99
N GLN A 86 3.44 -12.48 -4.71
CA GLN A 86 3.99 -11.81 -5.91
C GLN A 86 2.98 -11.74 -7.07
N MET A 87 2.14 -12.75 -7.24
CA MET A 87 1.10 -12.76 -8.28
C MET A 87 0.01 -11.70 -8.05
N MET A 88 -0.21 -11.27 -6.80
CA MET A 88 -1.22 -10.27 -6.40
C MET A 88 -0.62 -8.92 -5.99
N ARG A 89 0.62 -8.65 -6.42
CA ARG A 89 1.37 -7.46 -6.00
C ARG A 89 0.87 -6.16 -6.64
N LYS A 90 0.18 -6.24 -7.78
CA LYS A 90 -0.29 -5.07 -8.52
C LYS A 90 -1.79 -4.83 -8.29
N VAL A 91 -2.18 -3.56 -8.35
CA VAL A 91 -3.57 -3.12 -8.24
C VAL A 91 -3.93 -2.21 -9.41
N GLU A 92 -5.18 -2.28 -9.86
CA GLU A 92 -5.76 -1.40 -10.86
C GLU A 92 -6.60 -0.33 -10.18
N ILE A 93 -6.35 0.94 -10.50
CA ILE A 93 -7.06 2.07 -9.88
C ILE A 93 -8.48 2.18 -10.44
N ASP A 94 -9.48 2.07 -9.57
CA ASP A 94 -10.90 2.19 -9.92
C ASP A 94 -11.36 3.64 -9.79
N THR A 95 -11.12 4.26 -8.62
CA THR A 95 -11.37 5.68 -8.41
C THR A 95 -10.11 6.38 -7.93
N VAL A 96 -9.74 7.47 -8.58
CA VAL A 96 -8.50 8.21 -8.30
C VAL A 96 -8.61 9.06 -7.04
N GLY A 97 -9.80 9.58 -6.71
CA GLY A 97 -9.95 10.52 -5.61
C GLY A 97 -9.13 11.79 -5.84
N ASP A 98 -8.37 12.22 -4.83
CA ASP A 98 -7.44 13.34 -4.89
C ASP A 98 -5.96 12.89 -5.01
N SER A 99 -5.73 11.63 -5.41
CA SER A 99 -4.37 11.08 -5.64
C SER A 99 -3.79 11.50 -6.98
N SER A 100 -2.50 11.25 -7.17
CA SER A 100 -1.80 11.48 -8.45
C SER A 100 -1.98 10.35 -9.49
N PHE A 101 -2.79 9.34 -9.20
CA PHE A 101 -2.98 8.21 -10.12
C PHE A 101 -3.90 8.55 -11.31
N LEU A 102 -3.84 7.73 -12.36
CA LEU A 102 -4.78 7.79 -13.47
C LEU A 102 -5.85 6.68 -13.34
N PRO A 103 -7.09 6.91 -13.82
CA PRO A 103 -8.11 5.86 -13.84
C PRO A 103 -7.67 4.68 -14.72
N GLY A 104 -7.77 3.45 -14.19
CA GLY A 104 -7.32 2.23 -14.88
C GLY A 104 -5.78 2.03 -14.88
N GLU A 105 -5.02 2.90 -14.21
CA GLU A 105 -3.58 2.71 -14.05
C GLU A 105 -3.31 1.45 -13.22
N VAL A 106 -2.30 0.67 -13.63
CA VAL A 106 -1.81 -0.48 -12.86
C VAL A 106 -0.59 -0.05 -12.06
N ALA A 107 -0.77 0.05 -10.74
CA ALA A 107 0.26 0.47 -9.80
C ALA A 107 0.69 -0.69 -8.89
N ASP A 108 1.86 -0.55 -8.27
CA ASP A 108 2.27 -1.45 -7.20
C ASP A 108 1.43 -1.20 -5.94
N LYS A 109 0.99 -2.28 -5.29
CA LYS A 109 0.16 -2.23 -4.08
C LYS A 109 0.82 -1.45 -2.95
N PHE A 110 2.15 -1.51 -2.81
CA PHE A 110 2.88 -0.76 -1.78
C PHE A 110 2.91 0.74 -2.09
N VAL A 111 3.08 1.10 -3.36
CA VAL A 111 3.04 2.51 -3.81
C VAL A 111 1.65 3.09 -3.61
N PHE A 112 0.61 2.34 -4.02
CA PHE A 112 -0.79 2.72 -3.81
C PHE A 112 -1.13 2.95 -2.34
N ARG A 113 -0.74 2.01 -1.45
CA ARG A 113 -0.96 2.16 0.00
C ARG A 113 -0.25 3.38 0.57
N LYS A 114 1.03 3.58 0.21
CA LYS A 114 1.81 4.73 0.66
C LYS A 114 1.18 6.06 0.23
N GLU A 115 0.67 6.15 -0.98
CA GLU A 115 0.02 7.36 -1.47
C GLU A 115 -1.31 7.63 -0.75
N ASN A 116 -2.11 6.60 -0.50
CA ASN A 116 -3.33 6.75 0.30
C ASN A 116 -3.03 7.12 1.76
N ASP A 117 -1.98 6.56 2.36
CA ASP A 117 -1.52 6.92 3.70
C ASP A 117 -1.02 8.37 3.75
N ARG A 118 -0.37 8.84 2.67
CA ARG A 118 0.00 10.25 2.50
C ARG A 118 -1.25 11.13 2.49
N LEU A 119 -2.21 10.84 1.61
CA LEU A 119 -3.47 11.58 1.51
C LEU A 119 -4.24 11.62 2.84
N ALA A 120 -4.27 10.53 3.60
CA ALA A 120 -4.90 10.50 4.93
C ALA A 120 -4.27 11.49 5.93
N ASN A 121 -2.99 11.81 5.74
CA ASN A 121 -2.23 12.77 6.55
C ASN A 121 -2.20 14.17 5.96
N SER A 122 -2.67 14.35 4.74
CA SER A 122 -2.79 15.64 4.07
C SER A 122 -4.20 16.22 4.19
N ILE A 123 -4.31 17.51 3.92
CA ILE A 123 -5.55 18.28 3.89
C ILE A 123 -5.62 18.99 2.54
N LYS A 124 -6.77 18.90 1.89
CA LYS A 124 -7.05 19.62 0.64
C LYS A 124 -7.60 20.99 0.98
N ILE A 125 -7.01 22.05 0.46
CA ILE A 125 -7.48 23.42 0.69
C ILE A 125 -8.81 23.62 -0.06
N ALA A 126 -9.86 23.98 0.68
CA ALA A 126 -11.18 24.26 0.14
C ALA A 126 -11.38 25.77 -0.04
N ASP A 127 -10.95 26.57 0.94
CA ASP A 127 -10.99 28.03 0.90
C ASP A 127 -9.58 28.57 1.19
N VAL A 128 -9.03 29.34 0.25
CA VAL A 128 -7.66 29.88 0.33
C VAL A 128 -7.54 31.08 1.29
N GLY A 129 -8.64 31.77 1.60
CA GLY A 129 -8.60 32.97 2.45
C GLY A 129 -7.68 34.03 1.86
N ASP A 130 -6.77 34.55 2.68
CA ASP A 130 -5.73 35.53 2.26
C ASP A 130 -4.33 34.90 2.08
N ALA A 131 -4.24 33.57 2.01
CA ALA A 131 -2.97 32.86 1.88
C ALA A 131 -2.44 32.93 0.43
N THR A 132 -1.54 33.87 0.13
CA THR A 132 -0.94 34.04 -1.20
C THR A 132 -0.10 32.84 -1.67
N GLU A 133 0.35 31.99 -0.73
CA GLU A 133 1.18 30.80 -0.99
C GLU A 133 0.37 29.53 -1.34
N ALA A 134 -0.97 29.55 -1.24
CA ALA A 134 -1.83 28.37 -1.37
C ALA A 134 -2.80 28.49 -2.55
N GLN A 135 -2.95 27.42 -3.34
CA GLN A 135 -3.95 27.35 -4.42
C GLN A 135 -5.15 26.48 -4.02
N GLU A 136 -6.35 26.87 -4.45
CA GLU A 136 -7.57 26.10 -4.23
C GLU A 136 -7.41 24.69 -4.82
N GLY A 137 -7.71 23.67 -4.01
CA GLY A 137 -7.59 22.28 -4.41
C GLY A 137 -6.21 21.64 -4.23
N GLN A 138 -5.20 22.40 -3.79
CA GLN A 138 -3.89 21.84 -3.46
C GLN A 138 -3.97 20.96 -2.20
N VAL A 139 -3.30 19.80 -2.26
CA VAL A 139 -3.17 18.88 -1.13
C VAL A 139 -1.85 19.19 -0.41
N LEU A 140 -1.95 19.64 0.85
CA LEU A 140 -0.81 19.96 1.70
C LEU A 140 -0.78 19.04 2.92
N ASP A 141 0.41 18.72 3.42
CA ASP A 141 0.53 17.99 4.67
C ASP A 141 0.04 18.85 5.84
N LYS A 142 -0.50 18.20 6.87
CA LYS A 142 -1.00 18.90 8.09
C LYS A 142 0.03 19.86 8.69
N LYS A 143 1.31 19.50 8.63
CA LYS A 143 2.41 20.33 9.16
C LYS A 143 2.62 21.60 8.33
N ASP A 144 2.53 21.48 7.01
CA ASP A 144 2.76 22.62 6.11
C ASP A 144 1.55 23.55 6.11
N LEU A 145 0.33 23.02 6.19
CA LEU A 145 -0.87 23.85 6.37
C LEU A 145 -0.82 24.65 7.68
N ALA A 146 -0.37 24.04 8.79
CA ALA A 146 -0.21 24.74 10.06
C ALA A 146 0.80 25.90 9.96
N ARG A 147 1.93 25.68 9.27
CA ARG A 147 2.93 26.74 9.02
C ARG A 147 2.39 27.87 8.17
N VAL A 148 1.61 27.55 7.13
CA VAL A 148 0.98 28.57 6.26
C VAL A 148 -0.04 29.37 7.06
N ASN A 149 -0.88 28.73 7.86
CA ASN A 149 -1.87 29.41 8.68
C ASN A 149 -1.22 30.30 9.76
N GLU A 150 -0.12 29.85 10.39
CA GLU A 150 0.63 30.66 11.36
C GLU A 150 1.14 31.97 10.73
N LYS A 151 1.71 31.90 9.51
CA LYS A 151 2.14 33.11 8.78
C LYS A 151 0.96 34.05 8.49
N VAL A 152 -0.18 33.49 8.06
CA VAL A 152 -1.37 34.29 7.71
C VAL A 152 -1.98 34.95 8.96
N GLU A 153 -1.97 34.26 10.10
CA GLU A 153 -2.40 34.82 11.39
C GLU A 153 -1.48 35.96 11.86
N THR A 154 -0.17 35.85 11.67
CA THR A 154 0.76 36.96 11.99
C THR A 154 0.54 38.20 11.12
N LEU A 155 -0.02 38.02 9.91
CA LEU A 155 -0.39 39.08 8.99
C LEU A 155 -1.82 39.59 9.22
N GLY A 156 -2.56 39.01 10.18
CA GLY A 156 -3.95 39.37 10.50
C GLY A 156 -4.99 38.92 9.47
N GLY A 157 -4.63 37.99 8.58
CA GLY A 157 -5.50 37.46 7.54
C GLY A 157 -6.38 36.30 8.00
N THR A 158 -7.32 35.91 7.15
CA THR A 158 -8.19 34.75 7.42
C THR A 158 -7.49 33.42 7.16
N PRO A 159 -7.54 32.43 8.09
CA PRO A 159 -6.84 31.16 7.92
C PRO A 159 -7.49 30.29 6.84
N ALA A 160 -6.68 29.56 6.09
CA ALA A 160 -7.14 28.67 5.03
C ALA A 160 -7.89 27.47 5.63
N LYS A 161 -9.09 27.18 5.10
CA LYS A 161 -9.90 26.03 5.52
C LYS A 161 -9.67 24.87 4.57
N GLY A 162 -9.50 23.69 5.15
CA GLY A 162 -9.23 22.49 4.40
C GLY A 162 -10.22 21.36 4.67
N ARG A 163 -10.51 20.59 3.63
CA ARG A 163 -11.29 19.36 3.66
C ARG A 163 -10.36 18.14 3.66
N LYS A 164 -10.81 17.04 4.26
CA LYS A 164 -10.13 15.75 4.11
C LYS A 164 -10.16 15.31 2.63
N PRO A 165 -9.00 14.99 2.03
CA PRO A 165 -8.95 14.50 0.65
C PRO A 165 -9.62 13.13 0.54
N LYS A 166 -10.16 12.84 -0.63
CA LYS A 166 -10.76 11.54 -0.96
C LYS A 166 -9.65 10.55 -1.28
N PRO A 167 -9.59 9.39 -0.60
CA PRO A 167 -8.60 8.36 -0.93
C PRO A 167 -8.93 7.72 -2.29
N ALA A 168 -7.90 7.19 -2.94
CA ALA A 168 -8.07 6.38 -4.14
C ALA A 168 -8.59 4.98 -3.77
N THR A 169 -9.46 4.40 -4.60
CA THR A 169 -9.85 2.98 -4.48
C THR A 169 -9.29 2.20 -5.65
N ALA A 170 -8.88 0.96 -5.38
CA ALA A 170 -8.25 0.09 -6.37
C ALA A 170 -8.72 -1.35 -6.17
N LYS A 171 -8.66 -2.12 -7.26
CA LYS A 171 -8.95 -3.55 -7.28
C LYS A 171 -7.65 -4.31 -7.45
N THR A 172 -7.41 -5.32 -6.63
CA THR A 172 -6.22 -6.16 -6.76
C THR A 172 -6.29 -6.96 -8.05
N LEU A 173 -5.17 -7.01 -8.77
CA LEU A 173 -5.03 -7.80 -9.99
C LEU A 173 -4.29 -9.10 -9.70
N LEU A 174 -4.86 -10.21 -10.13
CA LEU A 174 -4.16 -11.48 -10.20
C LEU A 174 -3.41 -11.58 -11.53
N LEU A 175 -2.08 -11.63 -11.48
CA LEU A 175 -1.23 -11.79 -12.65
C LEU A 175 -0.56 -13.17 -12.64
N GLY A 176 -0.40 -13.76 -13.82
CA GLY A 176 0.45 -14.95 -13.97
C GLY A 176 1.91 -14.62 -13.64
N ILE A 177 2.66 -15.61 -13.14
CA ILE A 177 4.05 -15.42 -12.64
C ILE A 177 4.96 -14.79 -13.70
N THR A 178 4.85 -15.22 -14.96
CA THR A 178 5.62 -14.66 -16.08
C THR A 178 5.30 -13.17 -16.30
N LYS A 179 4.00 -12.81 -16.28
CA LYS A 179 3.55 -11.42 -16.45
C LYS A 179 3.95 -10.55 -15.25
N ALA A 180 3.83 -11.08 -14.03
CA ALA A 180 4.26 -10.39 -12.82
C ALA A 180 5.78 -10.12 -12.82
N SER A 181 6.58 -11.05 -13.38
CA SER A 181 8.04 -10.93 -13.45
C SER A 181 8.52 -9.88 -14.46
N LEU A 182 7.79 -9.71 -15.58
CA LEU A 182 8.07 -8.66 -16.57
C LEU A 182 7.77 -7.26 -16.03
N TRP A 183 6.83 -7.15 -15.09
CA TRP A 183 6.40 -5.89 -14.45
C TRP A 183 7.25 -5.50 -13.22
N SER A 184 8.53 -5.91 -13.23
CA SER A 184 9.52 -5.46 -12.24
C SER A 184 9.82 -3.97 -12.42
N ASP A 185 10.08 -3.27 -11.32
CA ASP A 185 10.42 -1.84 -11.36
C ASP A 185 11.78 -1.59 -12.02
N SER A 186 12.70 -2.56 -11.91
CA SER A 186 13.96 -2.56 -12.63
C SER A 186 13.81 -3.09 -14.06
N PHE A 187 14.19 -2.25 -15.03
CA PHE A 187 14.23 -2.66 -16.43
C PHE A 187 15.41 -3.59 -16.72
N ILE A 188 16.52 -3.50 -15.98
CA ILE A 188 17.68 -4.41 -16.13
C ILE A 188 17.28 -5.83 -15.71
N ALA A 189 16.62 -5.95 -14.54
CA ALA A 189 16.11 -7.23 -14.07
C ALA A 189 15.01 -7.78 -14.97
N ALA A 190 14.10 -6.94 -15.46
CA ALA A 190 13.05 -7.36 -16.40
C ALA A 190 13.64 -7.86 -17.73
N ALA A 191 14.57 -7.11 -18.32
CA ALA A 191 15.22 -7.49 -19.58
C ALA A 191 16.01 -8.79 -19.46
N SER A 192 16.59 -9.09 -18.29
CA SER A 192 17.32 -10.35 -18.07
C SER A 192 16.44 -11.60 -18.12
N PHE A 193 15.12 -11.47 -17.96
CA PHE A 193 14.20 -12.60 -17.95
C PHE A 193 13.69 -12.94 -19.36
N GLN A 194 12.93 -12.03 -19.98
CA GLN A 194 12.31 -12.19 -21.31
C GLN A 194 12.07 -10.82 -21.97
N GLU A 195 11.67 -10.81 -23.26
CA GLU A 195 11.27 -9.60 -24.01
C GLU A 195 12.32 -8.46 -24.02
N THR A 196 13.62 -8.81 -24.04
CA THR A 196 14.76 -7.87 -23.95
C THR A 196 14.62 -6.63 -24.83
N THR A 197 14.34 -6.82 -26.12
CA THR A 197 14.22 -5.71 -27.08
C THR A 197 13.12 -4.73 -26.68
N LYS A 198 11.93 -5.23 -26.35
CA LYS A 198 10.78 -4.41 -25.99
C LYS A 198 11.03 -3.64 -24.70
N VAL A 199 11.53 -4.33 -23.67
CA VAL A 199 11.80 -3.72 -22.35
C VAL A 199 12.85 -2.60 -22.47
N LEU A 200 13.94 -2.83 -23.21
CA LEU A 200 14.98 -1.83 -23.40
C LEU A 200 14.52 -0.65 -24.26
N THR A 201 13.73 -0.89 -25.30
CA THR A 201 13.15 0.20 -26.12
C THR A 201 12.21 1.07 -25.29
N GLU A 202 11.30 0.47 -24.52
CA GLU A 202 10.38 1.22 -23.63
C GLU A 202 11.16 2.02 -22.57
N ALA A 203 12.19 1.42 -21.96
CA ALA A 203 13.03 2.10 -20.98
C ALA A 203 13.80 3.28 -21.60
N ALA A 204 14.34 3.12 -22.81
CA ALA A 204 15.05 4.17 -23.52
C ALA A 204 14.13 5.33 -23.92
N LEU A 205 12.92 5.01 -24.41
CA LEU A 205 11.91 6.03 -24.77
C LEU A 205 11.44 6.82 -23.54
N ALA A 206 11.23 6.14 -22.41
CA ALA A 206 10.80 6.78 -21.17
C ALA A 206 11.95 7.44 -20.38
N GLY A 207 13.21 7.26 -20.79
CA GLY A 207 14.37 7.73 -20.04
C GLY A 207 14.45 7.15 -18.62
N LYS A 208 14.04 5.89 -18.43
CA LYS A 208 13.97 5.25 -17.12
C LYS A 208 15.37 5.11 -16.50
N ILE A 209 15.46 5.43 -15.21
CA ILE A 209 16.68 5.27 -14.41
C ILE A 209 16.46 4.07 -13.47
N ASP A 210 17.42 3.14 -13.46
CA ASP A 210 17.41 2.02 -12.53
C ASP A 210 18.17 2.39 -11.25
N SER A 211 17.55 2.14 -10.10
CA SER A 211 18.13 2.47 -8.79
C SER A 211 18.86 1.31 -8.13
N LEU A 212 18.93 0.13 -8.77
CA LEU A 212 19.72 -1.03 -8.30
C LEU A 212 19.34 -1.50 -6.88
N HIS A 213 18.08 -1.41 -6.50
CA HIS A 213 17.61 -1.94 -5.21
C HIS A 213 17.36 -3.45 -5.25
N GLY A 214 17.35 -4.06 -6.44
CA GLY A 214 17.03 -5.47 -6.63
C GLY A 214 18.22 -6.41 -6.48
N LEU A 215 17.92 -7.69 -6.30
CA LEU A 215 18.93 -8.76 -6.28
C LEU A 215 19.57 -8.95 -7.65
N LYS A 216 18.75 -9.04 -8.71
CA LYS A 216 19.22 -9.38 -10.06
C LYS A 216 20.08 -8.28 -10.68
N GLU A 217 19.70 -7.01 -10.55
CA GLU A 217 20.51 -5.92 -11.10
C GLU A 217 21.92 -5.92 -10.53
N ASN A 218 22.04 -6.05 -9.21
CA ASN A 218 23.35 -6.04 -8.53
C ASN A 218 24.21 -7.24 -8.94
N VAL A 219 23.61 -8.43 -9.09
CA VAL A 219 24.33 -9.60 -9.59
C VAL A 219 24.83 -9.38 -11.01
N ILE A 220 24.00 -8.82 -11.90
CA ILE A 220 24.36 -8.57 -13.30
C ILE A 220 25.51 -7.57 -13.41
N LEU A 221 25.53 -6.56 -12.54
CA LEU A 221 26.57 -5.51 -12.52
C LEU A 221 27.82 -5.88 -11.71
N GLY A 222 27.78 -6.97 -10.93
CA GLY A 222 28.88 -7.38 -10.05
C GLY A 222 28.95 -6.61 -8.73
N HIS A 223 27.87 -5.95 -8.33
CA HIS A 223 27.76 -5.32 -7.01
C HIS A 223 27.35 -6.33 -5.93
N LEU A 224 27.59 -5.97 -4.67
CA LEU A 224 27.06 -6.74 -3.55
C LEU A 224 25.53 -6.71 -3.56
N ILE A 225 24.92 -7.88 -3.40
CA ILE A 225 23.47 -8.00 -3.34
C ILE A 225 22.91 -7.36 -2.06
N PRO A 226 21.71 -6.77 -2.08
CA PRO A 226 21.10 -6.15 -0.91
C PRO A 226 20.44 -7.20 0.02
N ALA A 227 21.13 -8.31 0.27
CA ALA A 227 20.66 -9.39 1.14
C ALA A 227 21.80 -10.10 1.86
N GLY A 228 21.49 -10.73 3.00
CA GLY A 228 22.44 -11.52 3.77
C GLY A 228 23.56 -10.66 4.37
N THR A 229 24.82 -11.07 4.14
CA THR A 229 26.01 -10.44 4.74
C THR A 229 26.21 -8.98 4.31
N ALA A 230 25.81 -8.64 3.10
CA ALA A 230 25.92 -7.31 2.53
C ALA A 230 24.89 -6.31 3.11
N PHE A 231 23.89 -6.80 3.86
CA PHE A 231 22.87 -5.95 4.49
C PHE A 231 23.26 -5.45 5.89
N LYS A 232 24.38 -5.94 6.46
CA LYS A 232 24.87 -5.52 7.79
C LYS A 232 25.01 -4.00 7.95
N PRO A 233 25.60 -3.26 6.98
CA PRO A 233 25.72 -1.81 7.12
C PRO A 233 24.38 -1.12 7.26
N HIS A 234 23.31 -1.66 6.65
CA HIS A 234 21.97 -1.08 6.72
C HIS A 234 21.23 -1.44 8.00
N LEU A 235 21.42 -2.65 8.52
CA LEU A 235 20.86 -3.08 9.83
C LEU A 235 21.50 -2.32 11.00
N GLU A 236 22.78 -1.99 10.87
CA GLU A 236 23.55 -1.29 11.91
C GLU A 236 23.44 0.25 11.80
N MET A 237 22.74 0.77 10.78
CA MET A 237 22.47 2.21 10.68
C MET A 237 21.62 2.67 11.85
N ARG A 238 22.19 3.54 12.70
CA ARG A 238 21.46 4.28 13.73
C ARG A 238 21.28 5.72 13.27
N VAL A 239 20.06 6.23 13.42
CA VAL A 239 19.76 7.63 13.14
C VAL A 239 20.51 8.49 14.16
N LYS A 240 21.53 9.23 13.70
CA LYS A 240 22.17 10.27 14.49
C LYS A 240 21.37 11.55 14.31
N HIS A 241 20.52 11.87 15.27
CA HIS A 241 19.85 13.17 15.31
C HIS A 241 20.91 14.24 15.55
N LEU A 242 21.18 15.07 14.53
CA LEU A 242 22.12 16.20 14.59
C LEU A 242 21.57 17.38 15.41
N VAL A 243 20.27 17.36 15.69
CA VAL A 243 19.54 18.34 16.50
C VAL A 243 18.61 17.55 17.42
N GLU A 244 18.57 17.90 18.71
CA GLU A 244 17.61 17.33 19.64
C GLU A 244 16.19 17.50 19.07
N ALA A 245 15.43 16.39 19.04
CA ALA A 245 14.06 16.43 18.55
C ALA A 245 13.28 17.48 19.36
N PRO A 246 12.51 18.38 18.70
CA PRO A 246 11.68 19.32 19.43
C PRO A 246 10.77 18.55 20.37
N LEU A 247 10.94 18.76 21.67
CA LEU A 247 10.07 18.17 22.68
C LEU A 247 8.62 18.58 22.36
N PRO A 248 7.63 17.67 22.48
CA PRO A 248 6.23 18.04 22.43
C PRO A 248 5.98 19.21 23.40
N LYS A 249 5.29 20.28 22.93
CA LYS A 249 5.03 21.50 23.72
C LYS A 249 4.44 21.22 25.12
N GLU A 250 3.72 20.10 25.26
CA GLU A 250 3.13 19.63 26.52
C GLU A 250 4.16 19.24 27.59
N LEU A 251 5.36 18.78 27.20
CA LEU A 251 6.45 18.43 28.13
C LEU A 251 7.40 19.60 28.41
N ALA A 252 7.33 20.67 27.61
CA ALA A 252 8.14 21.88 27.83
C ALA A 252 7.70 22.62 29.11
N GLY A 253 6.38 22.76 29.33
CA GLY A 253 5.84 23.36 30.56
C GLY A 253 6.21 22.57 31.82
N VAL A 254 6.19 21.23 31.75
CA VAL A 254 6.54 20.36 32.88
C VAL A 254 8.04 20.43 33.23
N ARG A 255 8.92 20.72 32.27
CA ARG A 255 10.35 20.97 32.55
C ARG A 255 10.57 22.35 33.15
N GLU A 256 9.89 23.39 32.67
CA GLU A 256 10.01 24.73 33.26
C GLU A 256 9.53 24.74 34.72
N GLU A 257 8.43 24.03 35.02
CA GLU A 257 7.95 23.85 36.39
C GLU A 257 8.93 23.04 37.25
N LYS A 258 9.45 21.91 36.76
CA LYS A 258 10.44 21.10 37.49
C LYS A 258 11.80 21.78 37.67
N GLU A 259 12.24 22.58 36.69
CA GLU A 259 13.48 23.35 36.77
C GLU A 259 13.31 24.57 37.70
N ALA A 260 12.11 25.14 37.81
CA ALA A 260 11.79 26.16 38.81
C ALA A 260 11.69 25.57 40.22
N GLU A 261 11.08 24.40 40.38
CA GLU A 261 10.95 23.69 41.65
C GLU A 261 12.31 23.19 42.15
N ALA A 262 13.17 22.66 41.27
CA ALA A 262 14.54 22.29 41.61
C ALA A 262 15.43 23.49 42.00
N LYS A 263 15.25 24.65 41.35
CA LYS A 263 15.93 25.90 41.74
C LYS A 263 15.39 26.47 43.05
N ALA A 264 14.11 26.27 43.34
CA ALA A 264 13.52 26.63 44.63
C ALA A 264 14.01 25.70 45.74
N GLU A 265 14.05 24.39 45.52
CA GLU A 265 14.60 23.40 46.46
C GLU A 265 16.10 23.60 46.70
N SER A 266 16.88 23.93 45.65
CA SER A 266 18.31 24.23 45.82
C SER A 266 18.52 25.50 46.65
N ARG A 267 17.74 26.55 46.42
CA ARG A 267 17.77 27.77 47.25
C ARG A 267 17.32 27.50 48.69
N VAL A 268 16.31 26.66 48.88
CA VAL A 268 15.81 26.28 50.21
C VAL A 268 16.83 25.44 50.97
N LYS A 269 17.53 24.50 50.30
CA LYS A 269 18.67 23.77 50.89
C LYS A 269 19.85 24.68 51.24
N GLU A 270 20.16 25.64 50.38
CA GLU A 270 21.24 26.61 50.59
C GLU A 270 20.93 27.56 51.77
N VAL A 271 19.65 27.91 51.97
CA VAL A 271 19.19 28.73 53.11
C VAL A 271 19.06 27.93 54.40
N LEU A 272 18.74 26.63 54.34
CA LEU A 272 18.60 25.75 55.51
C LEU A 272 19.92 25.10 55.98
N GLY A 273 21.02 25.24 55.22
CA GLY A 273 22.36 24.81 55.65
C GLY A 273 22.51 23.30 55.88
N ILE A 274 21.77 22.49 55.13
CA ILE A 274 21.89 21.03 55.18
C ILE A 274 22.59 20.56 53.90
N GLU A 275 23.83 20.09 54.04
CA GLU A 275 24.58 19.35 53.01
C GLU A 275 23.85 18.04 52.64
#